data_AF-A8ESM1-F1
#
_entry.id   AF-A8ESM1-F1
#
_cell.length_a   1.000
_cell.length_b   1.000
_cell.length_c   1.000
_cell.angle_alpha   90.00
_cell.angle_beta   90.00
_cell.angle_gamma   90.00
#
_symmetry.space_group_name_H-M   'P 1'
#
loop_
_entity.id
_entity.type
_entity.pdbx_description
1 polymer ?
#
loop_
_entity_poly.entity_id
_entity_poly.type
_entity_poly.pdbx_seq_one_letter_code
_entity_poly.pdbx_strand_id
1 'polypeptide(L)'
;MDYNLYILTIVFFISLILNKILINYSHKLKLIDKPNERSLHQVEKSRAGGIAIFVSFIIGLIFFNVNLSFYLVLGFFIIFFLGIYDDIKNLSSKIKFFWIMVAATFLYIDGYFINSIGVFSKVDLIMPPSIAYLFLLFAVVGFINAMNLIDGLDGLSSGIGIVILISFAYIGFKYNDNFLFYISMTLIFSLCGFLVFNWYPSKIFMGDTGSLSLGFVIVVLSIYSINSNYISAVTVLLLAAVPILDTLIVMFRRIS
;
A
#
# COMPACT_ATOMS: atom_id res chain seq x y z
N MET A 1 15.79 -10.32 -17.81
CA MET A 1 15.02 -9.10 -17.53
C MET A 1 15.73 -7.94 -18.21
N ASP A 2 15.10 -7.31 -19.19
CA ASP A 2 15.52 -5.97 -19.64
C ASP A 2 15.02 -4.98 -18.59
N TYR A 3 15.92 -4.48 -17.75
CA TYR A 3 15.55 -3.71 -16.56
C TYR A 3 14.95 -2.33 -16.88
N ASN A 4 14.89 -1.95 -18.16
CA ASN A 4 14.30 -0.70 -18.70
C ASN A 4 14.33 0.46 -17.71
N LEU A 5 15.52 0.75 -17.17
CA LEU A 5 15.71 1.70 -16.07
C LEU A 5 15.17 3.09 -16.41
N TYR A 6 15.19 3.45 -17.70
CA TYR A 6 14.61 4.70 -18.20
C TYR A 6 13.11 4.82 -17.89
N ILE A 7 12.33 3.72 -17.91
CA ILE A 7 10.90 3.74 -17.57
C ILE A 7 10.74 4.07 -16.08
N LEU A 8 11.55 3.47 -15.21
CA LEU A 8 11.51 3.77 -13.77
C LEU A 8 11.87 5.23 -13.50
N THR A 9 12.88 5.76 -14.19
CA THR A 9 13.22 7.19 -14.13
C THR A 9 12.05 8.07 -14.57
N ILE A 10 11.35 7.70 -15.66
CA ILE A 10 10.14 8.41 -16.11
C ILE A 10 9.06 8.37 -15.03
N VAL A 11 8.80 7.21 -14.41
CA VAL A 11 7.82 7.06 -13.31
C VAL A 11 8.13 7.98 -12.14
N PHE A 12 9.40 8.06 -11.72
CA PHE A 12 9.85 9.00 -10.70
C PHE A 12 9.56 10.46 -11.07
N PHE A 13 9.90 10.87 -12.29
CA PHE A 13 9.65 12.24 -12.73
C PHE A 13 8.16 12.55 -12.88
N ILE A 14 7.34 11.59 -13.32
CA ILE A 14 5.87 11.74 -13.36
C ILE A 14 5.36 11.98 -11.94
N SER A 15 5.74 11.14 -10.97
CA SER A 15 5.35 11.33 -9.56
C SER A 15 5.80 12.71 -9.04
N LEU A 16 7.04 13.10 -9.30
CA LEU A 16 7.61 14.38 -8.86
C LEU A 16 6.83 15.58 -9.45
N ILE A 17 6.55 15.56 -10.76
CA ILE A 17 5.81 16.62 -11.44
C ILE A 17 4.36 16.67 -10.93
N LEU A 18 3.68 15.53 -10.81
CA LEU A 18 2.31 15.46 -10.31
C LEU A 18 2.21 15.98 -8.88
N ASN A 19 3.13 15.62 -7.99
CA ASN A 19 3.15 16.15 -6.63
C ASN A 19 3.31 17.67 -6.62
N LYS A 20 4.23 18.22 -7.43
CA LYS A 20 4.41 19.67 -7.56
C LYS A 20 3.13 20.37 -8.04
N ILE A 21 2.42 19.78 -9.00
CA ILE A 21 1.14 20.30 -9.48
C ILE A 21 0.10 20.24 -8.36
N LEU A 22 -0.08 19.08 -7.73
CA LEU A 22 -1.12 18.87 -6.71
C LEU A 22 -0.94 19.75 -5.47
N ILE A 23 0.30 20.05 -5.06
CA ILE A 23 0.59 21.04 -4.01
C ILE A 23 -0.08 22.38 -4.33
N ASN A 24 0.05 22.88 -5.56
CA ASN A 24 -0.49 24.17 -5.99
C ASN A 24 -2.02 24.18 -6.19
N TYR A 25 -2.62 23.03 -6.50
CA TYR A 25 -4.06 22.90 -6.79
C TYR A 25 -4.89 22.33 -5.63
N SER A 26 -4.25 21.94 -4.53
CA SER A 26 -4.86 21.30 -3.36
C SER A 26 -6.07 22.06 -2.80
N HIS A 27 -6.01 23.40 -2.75
CA HIS A 27 -7.12 24.25 -2.29
C HIS A 27 -8.38 24.10 -3.15
N LYS A 28 -8.22 24.05 -4.48
CA LYS A 28 -9.36 23.92 -5.41
C LYS A 28 -9.99 22.54 -5.32
N LEU A 29 -9.19 21.51 -5.03
CA LEU A 29 -9.63 20.12 -4.92
C LEU A 29 -10.19 19.75 -3.53
N LYS A 30 -10.15 20.67 -2.56
CA LYS A 30 -10.50 20.41 -1.15
C LYS A 30 -9.65 19.31 -0.50
N LEU A 31 -8.44 19.08 -1.00
CA LEU A 31 -7.49 18.08 -0.51
C LEU A 31 -6.42 18.75 0.36
N ILE A 32 -6.87 19.36 1.47
CA ILE A 32 -6.01 20.12 2.39
C ILE A 32 -6.20 19.61 3.81
N ASP A 33 -5.07 19.41 4.48
CA ASP A 33 -5.02 19.28 5.93
C ASP A 33 -4.93 20.64 6.59
N LYS A 34 -5.84 20.93 7.51
CA LYS A 34 -5.79 22.14 8.33
C LYS A 34 -5.25 21.79 9.71
N PRO A 35 -4.28 22.55 10.25
CA PRO A 35 -3.74 22.29 11.57
C PRO A 35 -4.82 22.42 12.65
N ASN A 36 -4.94 21.39 13.49
CA ASN A 36 -5.82 21.34 14.65
C ASN A 36 -4.99 21.19 15.93
N GLU A 37 -5.61 21.20 17.11
CA GLU A 37 -4.93 21.04 18.42
C GLU A 37 -4.09 19.76 18.55
N ARG A 38 -4.33 18.77 17.69
CA ARG A 38 -3.60 17.49 17.63
C ARG A 38 -2.53 17.44 16.53
N SER A 39 -2.43 18.46 15.68
CA SER A 39 -1.53 18.48 14.53
C SER A 39 -0.12 18.85 14.95
N LEU A 40 0.87 18.07 14.50
CA LEU A 40 2.30 18.38 14.67
C LEU A 40 2.80 19.48 13.71
N HIS A 41 1.96 19.91 12.76
CA HIS A 41 2.25 20.97 11.80
C HIS A 41 1.47 22.25 12.13
N GLN A 42 2.03 23.40 11.78
CA GLN A 42 1.41 24.72 12.01
C GLN A 42 0.85 25.37 10.74
N VAL A 43 1.09 24.77 9.56
CA VAL A 43 0.72 25.33 8.25
C VAL A 43 -0.13 24.32 7.50
N GLU A 44 -1.14 24.78 6.76
CA GLU A 44 -1.95 23.94 5.88
C GLU A 44 -1.07 23.16 4.89
N LYS A 45 -1.32 21.85 4.75
CA LYS A 45 -0.55 20.96 3.88
C LYS A 45 -1.49 20.25 2.89
N SER A 46 -1.01 19.98 1.69
CA SER A 46 -1.79 19.19 0.71
C SER A 46 -1.92 17.75 1.19
N ARG A 47 -3.09 17.10 1.01
CA ARG A 47 -3.31 15.66 1.26
C ARG A 47 -3.38 14.81 -0.01
N ALA A 48 -2.94 15.35 -1.14
CA ALA A 48 -3.16 14.74 -2.45
C ALA A 48 -2.03 13.76 -2.88
N GLY A 49 -1.06 13.46 -2.01
CA GLY A 49 0.15 12.72 -2.39
C GLY A 49 -0.15 11.33 -2.95
N GLY A 50 -1.13 10.64 -2.38
CA GLY A 50 -1.60 9.34 -2.84
C GLY A 50 -2.06 9.33 -4.30
N ILE A 51 -2.63 10.42 -4.79
CA ILE A 51 -3.08 10.55 -6.19
C ILE A 51 -1.86 10.55 -7.13
N ALA A 52 -0.83 11.32 -6.80
CA ALA A 52 0.41 11.35 -7.60
C ALA A 52 1.08 9.97 -7.63
N ILE A 53 1.20 9.31 -6.47
CA ILE A 53 1.77 7.97 -6.36
C ILE A 53 0.99 6.97 -7.22
N PHE A 54 -0.35 6.96 -7.10
CA PHE A 54 -1.20 6.03 -7.83
C PHE A 54 -1.10 6.23 -9.34
N VAL A 55 -1.20 7.48 -9.82
CA VAL A 55 -1.15 7.77 -11.25
C VAL A 55 0.20 7.41 -11.85
N SER A 56 1.31 7.78 -11.20
CA SER A 56 2.65 7.39 -11.69
C SER A 56 2.85 5.88 -11.67
N PHE A 57 2.30 5.21 -10.65
CA PHE A 57 2.37 3.76 -10.51
C PHE A 57 1.63 3.04 -11.64
N ILE A 58 0.36 3.39 -11.91
CA ILE A 58 -0.43 2.81 -13.00
C ILE A 58 0.24 3.03 -14.36
N ILE A 59 0.75 4.24 -14.61
CA ILE A 59 1.46 4.54 -15.86
C ILE A 59 2.70 3.64 -16.03
N GLY A 60 3.48 3.44 -14.96
CA GLY A 60 4.61 2.54 -15.00
C GLY A 60 4.22 1.08 -15.26
N LEU A 61 3.15 0.59 -14.61
CA LEU A 61 2.65 -0.77 -14.87
C LEU A 61 2.22 -0.97 -16.33
N ILE A 62 1.60 0.04 -16.94
CA ILE A 62 1.23 0.03 -18.36
C ILE A 62 2.50 -0.02 -19.23
N PHE A 63 3.52 0.80 -18.95
CA PHE A 63 4.77 0.79 -19.73
C PHE A 63 5.53 -0.54 -19.64
N PHE A 64 5.48 -1.21 -18.47
CA PHE A 64 6.05 -2.53 -18.29
C PHE A 64 5.16 -3.67 -18.80
N ASN A 65 3.96 -3.36 -19.31
CA ASN A 65 2.95 -4.34 -19.72
C ASN A 65 2.70 -5.41 -18.63
N VAL A 66 2.64 -4.99 -17.37
CA VAL A 66 2.36 -5.92 -16.26
C VAL A 66 0.93 -6.41 -16.41
N ASN A 67 0.77 -7.72 -16.62
CA ASN A 67 -0.54 -8.33 -16.72
C ASN A 67 -1.19 -8.43 -15.33
N LEU A 68 -2.25 -7.66 -15.13
CA LEU A 68 -3.04 -7.68 -13.92
C LEU A 68 -4.38 -8.35 -14.21
N SER A 69 -4.83 -9.19 -13.29
CA SER A 69 -6.18 -9.73 -13.35
C SER A 69 -7.23 -8.62 -13.18
N PHE A 70 -8.42 -8.85 -13.74
CA PHE A 70 -9.55 -7.94 -13.61
C PHE A 70 -9.94 -7.70 -12.13
N TYR A 71 -9.92 -8.75 -11.31
CA TYR A 71 -10.33 -8.68 -9.91
C TYR A 71 -9.31 -7.93 -9.03
N LEU A 72 -8.00 -8.09 -9.28
CA LEU A 72 -6.97 -7.31 -8.61
C LEU A 72 -7.13 -5.82 -8.93
N VAL A 73 -7.34 -5.49 -10.21
CA VAL A 73 -7.56 -4.11 -10.66
C VAL A 73 -8.80 -3.52 -9.98
N LEU A 74 -9.93 -4.26 -9.97
CA LEU A 74 -11.14 -3.85 -9.27
C LEU A 74 -10.90 -3.56 -7.78
N GLY A 75 -10.26 -4.50 -7.07
CA GLY A 75 -9.94 -4.34 -5.66
C GLY A 75 -9.06 -3.10 -5.41
N PHE A 76 -8.06 -2.88 -6.26
CA PHE A 76 -7.15 -1.75 -6.12
C PHE A 76 -7.86 -0.41 -6.36
N PHE A 77 -8.70 -0.30 -7.39
CA PHE A 77 -9.47 0.91 -7.66
C PHE A 77 -10.51 1.20 -6.56
N ILE A 78 -11.12 0.17 -5.96
CA ILE A 78 -12.02 0.35 -4.80
C ILE A 78 -11.27 1.02 -3.65
N ILE A 79 -10.07 0.52 -3.31
CA ILE A 79 -9.25 1.10 -2.24
C ILE A 79 -8.82 2.53 -2.58
N PHE A 80 -8.38 2.76 -3.81
CA PHE A 80 -7.97 4.09 -4.27
C PHE A 80 -9.09 5.12 -4.16
N PHE A 81 -10.28 4.81 -4.70
CA PHE A 81 -11.43 5.72 -4.64
C PHE A 81 -11.99 5.87 -3.23
N LEU A 82 -11.95 4.82 -2.40
CA LEU A 82 -12.28 4.91 -0.98
C LEU A 82 -11.39 5.94 -0.30
N GLY A 83 -10.07 5.88 -0.52
CA GLY A 83 -9.13 6.82 0.07
C GLY A 83 -9.32 8.26 -0.44
N ILE A 84 -9.60 8.48 -1.73
CA ILE A 84 -9.94 9.81 -2.24
C ILE A 84 -11.20 10.35 -1.56
N TYR A 85 -12.23 9.51 -1.45
CA TYR A 85 -13.48 9.92 -0.84
C TYR A 85 -13.28 10.25 0.65
N ASP A 86 -12.41 9.51 1.34
CA ASP A 86 -12.03 9.74 2.72
C ASP A 86 -11.25 11.05 2.91
N ASP A 87 -10.25 11.31 2.06
CA ASP A 87 -9.47 12.54 2.10
C ASP A 87 -10.32 13.81 1.90
N ILE A 88 -11.46 13.70 1.18
CA ILE A 88 -12.40 14.80 0.93
C ILE A 88 -13.47 14.91 2.03
N LYS A 89 -13.98 13.79 2.55
CA LYS A 89 -15.20 13.74 3.38
C LYS A 89 -14.99 13.29 4.81
N ASN A 90 -13.81 12.79 5.19
CA ASN A 90 -13.52 12.18 6.50
C ASN A 90 -14.59 11.13 6.88
N LEU A 91 -14.52 9.96 6.27
CA LEU A 91 -15.45 8.86 6.46
C LEU A 91 -15.31 8.20 7.83
N SER A 92 -16.41 7.63 8.29
CA SER A 92 -16.38 6.78 9.48
C SER A 92 -15.58 5.49 9.22
N SER A 93 -14.90 4.99 10.26
CA SER A 93 -14.13 3.74 10.18
C SER A 93 -14.96 2.53 9.73
N LYS A 94 -16.28 2.53 10.00
CA LYS A 94 -17.20 1.47 9.56
C LYS A 94 -17.31 1.39 8.03
N ILE A 95 -17.37 2.55 7.37
CA ILE A 95 -17.46 2.64 5.90
C ILE A 95 -16.13 2.17 5.29
N LYS A 96 -15.00 2.61 5.85
CA LYS A 96 -13.68 2.14 5.41
C LYS A 96 -13.56 0.62 5.51
N PHE A 97 -13.89 0.07 6.68
CA PHE A 97 -13.83 -1.35 6.94
C PHE A 97 -14.66 -2.16 5.94
N PHE A 98 -15.89 -1.72 5.65
CA PHE A 98 -16.77 -2.34 4.67
C PHE A 98 -16.13 -2.41 3.28
N TRP A 99 -15.65 -1.29 2.75
CA TRP A 99 -15.09 -1.25 1.39
C TRP A 99 -13.74 -1.98 1.27
N ILE A 100 -12.94 -2.00 2.34
CA ILE A 100 -11.71 -2.81 2.36
C ILE A 100 -12.05 -4.31 2.33
N MET A 101 -13.11 -4.75 3.03
CA MET A 101 -13.58 -6.14 2.93
C MET A 101 -14.09 -6.48 1.52
N VAL A 102 -14.80 -5.56 0.86
CA VAL A 102 -15.23 -5.74 -0.53
C VAL A 102 -14.01 -5.92 -1.45
N ALA A 103 -12.98 -5.09 -1.31
CA ALA A 103 -11.73 -5.25 -2.07
C ALA A 103 -11.02 -6.58 -1.77
N ALA A 104 -10.98 -7.00 -0.49
CA ALA A 104 -10.43 -8.30 -0.08
C ALA A 104 -11.23 -9.49 -0.66
N THR A 105 -12.54 -9.33 -0.87
CA THR A 105 -13.38 -10.36 -1.52
C THR A 105 -12.96 -10.56 -2.96
N PHE A 106 -12.63 -9.49 -3.70
CA PHE A 106 -12.11 -9.62 -5.06
C PHE A 106 -10.74 -10.31 -5.09
N LEU A 107 -9.87 -10.01 -4.12
CA LEU A 107 -8.61 -10.76 -3.95
C LEU A 107 -8.84 -12.25 -3.72
N TYR A 108 -9.83 -12.61 -2.88
CA TYR A 108 -10.19 -14.02 -2.64
C TYR A 108 -10.62 -14.74 -3.93
N ILE A 109 -11.53 -14.12 -4.69
CA ILE A 109 -12.03 -14.66 -5.97
C ILE A 109 -10.87 -14.86 -6.96
N ASP A 110 -9.90 -13.97 -6.92
CA ASP A 110 -8.72 -13.98 -7.78
C ASP A 110 -7.61 -14.96 -7.31
N GLY A 111 -7.84 -15.68 -6.21
CA GLY A 111 -6.89 -16.67 -5.67
C GLY A 111 -5.83 -16.10 -4.73
N TYR A 112 -5.91 -14.83 -4.36
CA TYR A 112 -5.04 -14.21 -3.35
C TYR A 112 -5.56 -14.52 -1.94
N PHE A 113 -5.34 -15.75 -1.49
CA PHE A 113 -5.56 -16.15 -0.10
C PHE A 113 -4.50 -17.17 0.34
N ILE A 114 -4.30 -17.27 1.64
CA ILE A 114 -3.42 -18.27 2.26
C ILE A 114 -4.32 -19.35 2.83
N ASN A 115 -4.12 -20.60 2.40
CA ASN A 115 -4.85 -21.77 2.92
C ASN A 115 -3.96 -22.78 3.63
N SER A 116 -2.63 -22.70 3.52
CA SER A 116 -1.70 -23.58 4.25
C SER A 116 -1.16 -22.88 5.50
N ILE A 117 -1.22 -23.55 6.64
CA ILE A 117 -0.59 -23.11 7.90
C ILE A 117 0.85 -23.66 8.00
N GLY A 118 1.27 -24.46 7.03
CA GLY A 118 2.55 -25.15 6.98
C GLY A 118 2.41 -26.67 7.14
N VAL A 119 3.57 -27.33 7.07
CA VAL A 119 3.67 -28.79 7.13
C VAL A 119 3.87 -29.22 8.58
N PHE A 120 2.93 -29.99 9.13
CA PHE A 120 3.11 -30.68 10.41
C PHE A 120 3.24 -32.19 10.17
N SER A 121 4.34 -32.79 10.62
CA SER A 121 4.59 -34.24 10.45
C SER A 121 4.46 -34.74 8.99
N LYS A 122 4.97 -33.96 8.02
CA LYS A 122 4.87 -34.21 6.57
C LYS A 122 3.46 -34.13 5.98
N VAL A 123 2.48 -33.64 6.74
CA VAL A 123 1.12 -33.36 6.26
C VAL A 123 0.93 -31.84 6.19
N ASP A 124 0.52 -31.33 5.04
CA ASP A 124 0.11 -29.94 4.91
C ASP A 124 -1.19 -29.71 5.67
N LEU A 125 -1.16 -28.76 6.61
CA LEU A 125 -2.35 -28.33 7.34
C LEU A 125 -3.10 -27.29 6.51
N ILE A 126 -4.11 -27.76 5.78
CA ILE A 126 -4.95 -26.93 4.91
C ILE A 126 -6.17 -26.43 5.69
N MET A 127 -6.36 -25.11 5.70
CA MET A 127 -7.52 -24.45 6.26
C MET A 127 -8.76 -24.67 5.38
N PRO A 128 -9.95 -24.90 5.99
CA PRO A 128 -11.21 -24.81 5.30
C PRO A 128 -11.37 -23.46 4.57
N PRO A 129 -12.04 -23.42 3.40
CA PRO A 129 -12.19 -22.19 2.61
C PRO A 129 -12.78 -21.00 3.39
N SER A 130 -13.72 -21.26 4.30
CA SER A 130 -14.31 -20.24 5.17
C SER A 130 -13.30 -19.62 6.14
N ILE A 131 -12.42 -20.42 6.72
CA ILE A 131 -11.37 -19.97 7.64
C ILE A 131 -10.29 -19.20 6.86
N ALA A 132 -9.89 -19.71 5.69
CA ALA A 132 -8.94 -19.01 4.82
C ALA A 132 -9.49 -17.64 4.36
N TYR A 133 -10.78 -17.55 4.06
CA TYR A 133 -11.43 -16.28 3.72
C TYR A 133 -11.46 -15.31 4.89
N LEU A 134 -11.84 -15.76 6.09
CA LEU A 134 -11.81 -14.92 7.30
C LEU A 134 -10.39 -14.44 7.63
N PHE A 135 -9.40 -15.32 7.48
CA PHE A 135 -8.00 -14.96 7.66
C PHE A 135 -7.54 -13.92 6.64
N LEU A 136 -7.93 -14.06 5.37
CA LEU A 136 -7.67 -13.06 4.33
C LEU A 136 -8.27 -11.70 4.69
N LEU A 137 -9.56 -11.66 5.07
CA LEU A 137 -10.21 -10.42 5.49
C LEU A 137 -9.44 -9.76 6.63
N PHE A 138 -9.07 -10.54 7.65
CA PHE A 138 -8.28 -10.04 8.77
C PHE A 138 -6.91 -9.49 8.34
N ALA A 139 -6.18 -10.22 7.51
CA ALA A 139 -4.84 -9.83 7.05
C ALA A 139 -4.89 -8.55 6.18
N VAL A 140 -5.81 -8.50 5.21
CA VAL A 140 -5.97 -7.36 4.29
C VAL A 140 -6.44 -6.12 5.06
N VAL A 141 -7.53 -6.25 5.83
CA VAL A 141 -8.08 -5.11 6.57
C VAL A 141 -7.13 -4.64 7.67
N GLY A 142 -6.52 -5.57 8.40
CA GLY A 142 -5.57 -5.28 9.46
C GLY A 142 -4.35 -4.53 8.94
N PHE A 143 -3.70 -5.05 7.89
CA PHE A 143 -2.48 -4.44 7.38
C PHE A 143 -2.72 -3.11 6.65
N ILE A 144 -3.81 -2.97 5.88
CA ILE A 144 -4.17 -1.70 5.25
C ILE A 144 -4.39 -0.61 6.30
N ASN A 145 -5.11 -0.92 7.37
CA ASN A 145 -5.29 0.03 8.48
C ASN A 145 -3.98 0.29 9.24
N ALA A 146 -3.10 -0.70 9.36
CA ALA A 146 -1.81 -0.52 10.00
C ALA A 146 -0.93 0.48 9.23
N MET A 147 -0.88 0.35 7.91
CA MET A 147 -0.18 1.30 7.03
C MET A 147 -0.80 2.71 7.09
N ASN A 148 -2.12 2.80 7.23
CA ASN A 148 -2.82 4.08 7.41
C ASN A 148 -2.47 4.76 8.74
N LEU A 149 -2.38 3.99 9.84
CA LEU A 149 -2.12 4.53 11.17
C LEU A 149 -0.68 5.07 11.35
N ILE A 150 0.30 4.50 10.66
CA ILE A 150 1.69 4.98 10.70
C ILE A 150 1.93 6.21 9.81
N ASP A 151 1.00 6.57 8.92
CA ASP A 151 1.08 7.75 8.04
C ASP A 151 0.77 9.07 8.78
N GLY A 152 1.30 9.21 10.01
CA GLY A 152 1.15 10.40 10.85
C GLY A 152 2.39 11.29 10.93
N LEU A 153 3.52 10.84 10.36
CA LEU A 153 4.82 11.53 10.40
C LEU A 153 5.39 11.72 8.99
N ASP A 154 6.04 12.87 8.78
CA ASP A 154 6.69 13.25 7.52
C ASP A 154 7.67 12.16 7.06
N GLY A 155 7.45 11.60 5.86
CA GLY A 155 8.32 10.61 5.22
C GLY A 155 8.24 9.18 5.77
N LEU A 156 7.56 8.94 6.90
CA LEU A 156 7.64 7.67 7.61
C LEU A 156 6.99 6.51 6.84
N SER A 157 5.71 6.65 6.46
CA SER A 157 4.96 5.59 5.77
C SER A 157 5.59 5.23 4.42
N SER A 158 5.99 6.24 3.65
CA SER A 158 6.73 6.06 2.39
C SER A 158 8.10 5.41 2.59
N GLY A 159 8.84 5.76 3.64
CA GLY A 159 10.15 5.17 3.93
C GLY A 159 10.04 3.69 4.29
N ILE A 160 9.13 3.35 5.21
CA ILE A 160 8.84 1.96 5.59
C ILE A 160 8.33 1.17 4.38
N GLY A 161 7.41 1.74 3.60
CA GLY A 161 6.91 1.14 2.36
C GLY A 161 8.03 0.83 1.37
N ILE A 162 8.96 1.76 1.14
CA ILE A 162 10.12 1.55 0.27
C ILE A 162 10.99 0.38 0.76
N VAL A 163 11.27 0.29 2.06
CA VAL A 163 12.07 -0.82 2.63
C VAL A 163 11.39 -2.17 2.39
N ILE A 164 10.07 -2.25 2.61
CA ILE A 164 9.28 -3.46 2.35
C ILE A 164 9.32 -3.81 0.85
N LEU A 165 9.10 -2.82 -0.02
CA LEU A 165 9.06 -3.01 -1.47
C LEU A 165 10.43 -3.38 -2.04
N ILE A 166 11.54 -2.88 -1.48
CA ILE A 166 12.90 -3.32 -1.88
C ILE A 166 13.06 -4.82 -1.63
N SER A 167 12.52 -5.33 -0.53
CA SER A 167 12.54 -6.75 -0.22
C SER A 167 11.77 -7.56 -1.25
N PHE A 168 10.57 -7.13 -1.64
CA PHE A 168 9.79 -7.78 -2.70
C PHE A 168 10.42 -7.66 -4.09
N ALA A 169 11.02 -6.51 -4.42
CA ALA A 169 11.77 -6.33 -5.65
C ALA A 169 12.96 -7.31 -5.71
N TYR A 170 13.71 -7.47 -4.61
CA TYR A 170 14.80 -8.43 -4.53
C TYR A 170 14.32 -9.87 -4.68
N ILE A 171 13.20 -10.24 -4.03
CA ILE A 171 12.59 -11.57 -4.20
C ILE A 171 12.21 -11.79 -5.68
N GLY A 172 11.58 -10.79 -6.32
CA GLY A 172 11.18 -10.89 -7.72
C GLY A 172 12.38 -11.06 -8.65
N PHE A 173 13.45 -10.30 -8.41
CA PHE A 173 14.72 -10.46 -9.11
C PHE A 173 15.31 -11.86 -8.90
N LYS A 174 15.39 -12.33 -7.65
CA LYS A 174 15.98 -13.64 -7.29
C LYS A 174 15.27 -14.81 -7.97
N TYR A 175 13.94 -14.76 -8.05
CA TYR A 175 13.13 -15.82 -8.64
C TYR A 175 12.76 -15.58 -10.12
N ASN A 176 13.32 -14.54 -10.76
CA ASN A 176 12.95 -14.12 -12.12
C ASN A 176 11.44 -13.87 -12.31
N ASP A 177 10.76 -13.40 -11.26
CA ASP A 177 9.34 -13.06 -11.29
C ASP A 177 9.15 -11.59 -11.67
N ASN A 178 8.71 -11.37 -12.91
CA ASN A 178 8.46 -10.05 -13.46
C ASN A 178 7.31 -9.31 -12.76
N PHE A 179 6.27 -10.02 -12.31
CA PHE A 179 5.13 -9.40 -11.64
C PHE A 179 5.57 -8.77 -10.32
N LEU A 180 6.28 -9.53 -9.49
CA LEU A 180 6.75 -9.08 -8.19
C LEU A 180 7.81 -7.97 -8.33
N PHE A 181 8.73 -8.12 -9.29
CA PHE A 181 9.80 -7.15 -9.53
C PHE A 181 9.25 -5.81 -10.03
N TYR A 182 8.48 -5.80 -11.13
CA TYR A 182 8.05 -4.55 -11.77
C TYR A 182 7.00 -3.80 -10.94
N ILE A 183 6.09 -4.49 -10.24
CA ILE A 183 5.17 -3.82 -9.31
C ILE A 183 5.95 -3.13 -8.19
N SER A 184 6.89 -3.85 -7.57
CA SER A 184 7.67 -3.31 -6.46
C SER A 184 8.53 -2.13 -6.89
N MET A 185 9.29 -2.27 -7.98
CA MET A 185 10.16 -1.20 -8.50
C MET A 185 9.37 0.03 -8.96
N THR A 186 8.25 -0.15 -9.65
CA THR A 186 7.42 0.98 -10.09
C THR A 186 6.85 1.75 -8.91
N LEU A 187 6.41 1.06 -7.86
CA LEU A 187 5.89 1.70 -6.66
C LEU A 187 7.01 2.39 -5.86
N ILE A 188 8.21 1.80 -5.76
CA ILE A 188 9.39 2.45 -5.16
C ILE A 188 9.68 3.78 -5.85
N PHE A 189 9.78 3.82 -7.18
CA PHE A 189 10.09 5.06 -7.90
C PHE A 189 8.95 6.10 -7.80
N SER A 190 7.70 5.64 -7.75
CA SER A 190 6.54 6.50 -7.48
C SER A 190 6.61 7.12 -6.08
N LEU A 191 6.95 6.33 -5.05
CA LEU A 191 7.14 6.79 -3.68
C LEU A 191 8.35 7.72 -3.56
N CYS A 192 9.47 7.44 -4.23
CA CYS A 192 10.64 8.32 -4.22
C CYS A 192 10.30 9.72 -4.77
N GLY A 193 9.52 9.82 -5.85
CA GLY A 193 9.09 11.11 -6.39
C GLY A 193 8.19 11.90 -5.43
N PHE A 194 7.35 11.20 -4.68
CA PHE A 194 6.54 11.78 -3.60
C PHE A 194 7.37 12.21 -2.39
N LEU A 195 8.32 11.35 -1.99
CA LEU A 195 9.18 11.53 -0.82
C LEU A 195 9.98 12.82 -0.88
N VAL A 196 10.36 13.29 -2.08
CA VAL A 196 11.03 14.61 -2.28
C VAL A 196 10.24 15.76 -1.66
N PHE A 197 8.90 15.70 -1.69
CA PHE A 197 8.03 16.75 -1.11
C PHE A 197 7.44 16.38 0.25
N ASN A 198 7.47 15.10 0.62
CA ASN A 198 6.98 14.60 1.89
C ASN A 198 8.07 14.48 2.98
N TRP A 199 9.35 14.61 2.61
CA TRP A 199 10.44 14.65 3.59
C TRP A 199 10.31 15.87 4.52
N TYR A 200 10.72 15.72 5.78
CA TYR A 200 10.63 16.79 6.77
C TYR A 200 11.47 18.03 6.35
N PRO A 201 10.91 19.25 6.39
CA PRO A 201 9.50 19.59 6.66
C PRO A 201 8.61 19.38 5.42
N SER A 202 7.55 18.58 5.56
CA SER A 202 6.72 18.16 4.40
C SER A 202 5.83 19.26 3.84
N LYS A 203 5.63 19.25 2.53
CA LYS A 203 4.72 20.14 1.77
C LYS A 203 3.42 19.45 1.35
N ILE A 204 3.45 18.11 1.29
CA ILE A 204 2.33 17.26 0.91
C ILE A 204 2.36 16.00 1.76
N PHE A 205 1.20 15.59 2.22
CA PHE A 205 0.93 14.33 2.90
C PHE A 205 0.44 13.27 1.91
N MET A 206 0.69 12.02 2.28
CA MET A 206 0.30 10.86 1.49
C MET A 206 -1.22 10.69 1.47
N GLY A 207 -1.87 10.97 2.61
CA GLY A 207 -3.33 10.92 2.74
C GLY A 207 -3.85 9.49 2.81
N ASP A 208 -5.15 9.36 3.05
CA ASP A 208 -5.82 8.05 3.11
C ASP A 208 -5.78 7.38 1.72
N THR A 209 -5.85 8.17 0.64
CA THR A 209 -5.63 7.68 -0.73
C THR A 209 -4.33 6.90 -0.86
N GLY A 210 -3.23 7.48 -0.39
CA GLY A 210 -1.90 6.90 -0.57
C GLY A 210 -1.65 5.73 0.37
N SER A 211 -1.91 5.93 1.66
CA SER A 211 -1.59 4.93 2.70
C SER A 211 -2.42 3.66 2.55
N LEU A 212 -3.71 3.77 2.21
CA LEU A 212 -4.56 2.61 1.94
C LEU A 212 -4.10 1.86 0.68
N SER A 213 -3.78 2.59 -0.40
CA SER A 213 -3.31 2.03 -1.67
C SER A 213 -1.96 1.31 -1.51
N LEU A 214 -1.02 1.92 -0.78
CA LEU A 214 0.28 1.31 -0.47
C LEU A 214 0.11 0.03 0.36
N GLY A 215 -0.74 0.07 1.38
CA GLY A 215 -1.08 -1.11 2.18
C GLY A 215 -1.67 -2.24 1.34
N PHE A 216 -2.59 -1.91 0.41
CA PHE A 216 -3.20 -2.90 -0.48
C PHE A 216 -2.15 -3.60 -1.35
N VAL A 217 -1.27 -2.84 -2.02
CA VAL A 217 -0.24 -3.42 -2.88
C VAL A 217 0.71 -4.31 -2.07
N ILE A 218 1.16 -3.85 -0.89
CA ILE A 218 2.07 -4.64 -0.04
C ILE A 218 1.41 -5.97 0.40
N VAL A 219 0.13 -5.97 0.76
CA VAL A 219 -0.58 -7.22 1.12
C VAL A 219 -0.69 -8.16 -0.07
N VAL A 220 -1.03 -7.63 -1.25
CA VAL A 220 -1.11 -8.42 -2.48
C VAL A 220 0.23 -9.08 -2.79
N LEU A 221 1.33 -8.33 -2.75
CA LEU A 221 2.68 -8.87 -2.96
C LEU A 221 3.09 -9.87 -1.89
N SER A 222 2.67 -9.65 -0.64
CA SER A 222 2.92 -10.57 0.47
C SER A 222 2.24 -11.92 0.25
N ILE A 223 0.94 -11.92 -0.07
CA ILE A 223 0.16 -13.14 -0.32
C ILE A 223 0.69 -13.84 -1.57
N TYR A 224 0.97 -13.10 -2.64
CA TYR A 224 1.55 -13.64 -3.86
C TYR A 224 2.88 -14.36 -3.59
N SER A 225 3.78 -13.73 -2.83
CA SER A 225 5.10 -14.30 -2.53
C SER A 225 5.01 -15.58 -1.67
N ILE A 226 3.98 -15.68 -0.82
CA ILE A 226 3.69 -16.90 -0.05
C ILE A 226 3.13 -17.98 -0.98
N ASN A 227 2.12 -17.66 -1.80
CA ASN A 227 1.48 -18.63 -2.70
C ASN A 227 2.43 -19.16 -3.77
N SER A 228 3.40 -18.36 -4.20
CA SER A 228 4.48 -18.76 -5.10
C SER A 228 5.61 -19.56 -4.40
N ASN A 229 5.50 -19.83 -3.09
CA ASN A 229 6.49 -20.51 -2.27
C ASN A 229 7.88 -19.82 -2.26
N TYR A 230 7.93 -18.51 -2.48
CA TYR A 230 9.20 -17.76 -2.50
C TYR A 230 9.69 -17.40 -1.10
N ILE A 231 8.76 -17.13 -0.19
CA ILE A 231 8.98 -16.81 1.22
C ILE A 231 7.89 -17.43 2.10
N SER A 232 8.17 -17.54 3.39
CA SER A 232 7.17 -17.99 4.38
C SER A 232 6.29 -16.83 4.88
N ALA A 233 5.14 -17.15 5.45
CA ALA A 233 4.29 -16.17 6.14
C ALA A 233 5.03 -15.46 7.29
N VAL A 234 5.96 -16.16 7.97
CA VAL A 234 6.80 -15.56 9.03
C VAL A 234 7.70 -14.47 8.46
N THR A 235 8.28 -14.67 7.27
CA THR A 235 9.10 -13.66 6.59
C THR A 235 8.29 -12.41 6.28
N VAL A 236 7.04 -12.56 5.80
CA VAL A 236 6.14 -11.42 5.58
C VAL A 236 5.88 -10.66 6.88
N LEU A 237 5.58 -11.36 7.98
CA LEU A 237 5.35 -10.71 9.28
C LEU A 237 6.57 -9.93 9.77
N LEU A 238 7.79 -10.41 9.51
CA LEU A 238 9.03 -9.71 9.85
C LEU A 238 9.25 -8.47 8.97
N LEU A 239 9.00 -8.56 7.66
CA LEU A 239 9.07 -7.40 6.75
C LEU A 239 8.05 -6.32 7.14
N ALA A 240 6.85 -6.76 7.54
CA ALA A 240 5.74 -5.93 7.97
C ALA A 240 5.76 -5.57 9.47
N ALA A 241 6.83 -5.90 10.19
CA ALA A 241 6.83 -5.83 11.66
C ALA A 241 6.59 -4.41 12.17
N VAL A 242 7.21 -3.40 11.55
CA VAL A 242 7.11 -2.00 12.02
C VAL A 242 5.65 -1.49 11.97
N PRO A 243 4.93 -1.53 10.82
CA PRO A 243 3.51 -1.14 10.79
C PRO A 243 2.63 -1.93 11.77
N ILE A 244 2.87 -3.24 11.90
CA ILE A 244 2.07 -4.12 12.76
C ILE A 244 2.28 -3.76 14.23
N LEU A 245 3.53 -3.63 14.68
CA LEU A 245 3.86 -3.33 16.08
C LEU A 245 3.36 -1.95 16.48
N ASP A 246 3.55 -0.92 15.65
CA ASP A 246 3.04 0.43 15.93
C ASP A 246 1.52 0.42 16.11
N THR A 247 0.82 -0.32 15.24
CA THR A 247 -0.64 -0.44 15.31
C THR A 247 -1.09 -1.13 16.59
N LEU A 248 -0.44 -2.25 16.95
CA LEU A 248 -0.73 -2.96 18.20
C LEU A 248 -0.51 -2.07 19.41
N ILE A 249 0.60 -1.33 19.48
CA ILE A 249 0.90 -0.39 20.58
C ILE A 249 -0.19 0.68 20.70
N VAL A 250 -0.63 1.26 19.58
CA VAL A 250 -1.71 2.27 19.58
C VAL A 250 -3.04 1.66 20.04
N MET A 251 -3.37 0.44 19.61
CA MET A 251 -4.58 -0.25 20.05
C MET A 251 -4.55 -0.54 21.55
N PHE A 252 -3.44 -1.08 22.08
CA PHE A 252 -3.29 -1.34 23.51
C PHE A 252 -3.45 -0.06 24.33
N ARG A 253 -2.81 1.04 23.92
CA ARG A 253 -2.91 2.34 24.60
C ARG A 253 -4.33 2.94 24.61
N ARG A 254 -5.19 2.58 23.65
CA ARG A 254 -6.58 3.07 23.60
C ARG A 254 -7.54 2.26 24.48
N ILE A 255 -7.17 1.02 24.80
CA ILE A 255 -8.00 0.09 25.59
C ILE A 255 -7.63 0.13 27.07
N SER A 256 -6.36 0.44 27.41
CA SER A 256 -5.88 0.72 28.77
C SER A 256 -6.24 2.13 29.24
#